data_AF-A0A1E4RMW9-F1
#
_entry.id   AF-A0A1E4RMW9-F1
#
_cell.length_a   1.000
_cell.length_b   1.000
_cell.length_c   1.000
_cell.angle_alpha   90.00
_cell.angle_beta   90.00
_cell.angle_gamma   90.00
#
_symmetry.space_group_name_H-M   'P 1'
#
loop_
_entity.id
_entity.type
_entity.pdbx_description
1 polymer ?
#
loop_
_entity_poly.entity_id
_entity_poly.type
_entity_poly.pdbx_seq_one_letter_code
_entity_poly.pdbx_strand_id
1 'polypeptide(L)'
;NMIELLLTIVPSVCWLLYRCYQLLQTPVESLVEDLNIEIPHSPNICIDSIQKSSVVIHWDIEMNKSENLYYVLLVNNKEAACLTLNSCKLNNLVENKLYQIQVIAINSITNFRSQSTPVF
;
A
#
# COMPACT_ATOMS: atom_id res chain seq x y z
N ASN A 1 42.63 23.71 24.32
CA ASN A 1 43.63 24.11 23.29
C ASN A 1 43.00 24.03 21.90
N MET A 2 43.29 24.93 20.95
CA MET A 2 42.70 24.89 19.57
C MET A 2 42.99 23.56 18.85
N ILE A 3 44.16 22.97 19.12
CA ILE A 3 44.60 21.69 18.57
C ILE A 3 43.75 20.52 19.09
N GLU A 4 43.36 20.52 20.37
CA GLU A 4 42.51 19.47 20.97
C GLU A 4 41.10 19.48 20.38
N LEU A 5 40.58 20.68 20.08
CA LEU A 5 39.28 20.85 19.46
C LEU A 5 39.29 20.28 18.02
N LEU A 6 40.37 20.51 17.28
CA LEU A 6 40.53 20.00 15.93
C LEU A 6 40.69 18.46 15.91
N LEU A 7 41.40 17.91 16.90
CA LEU A 7 41.60 16.47 17.08
C LEU A 7 40.33 15.69 17.42
N THR A 8 39.30 16.36 17.95
CA THR A 8 38.02 15.73 18.32
C THR A 8 36.94 15.95 17.26
N ILE A 9 36.87 17.16 16.70
CA ILE A 9 35.83 17.51 15.73
C ILE A 9 36.04 16.81 14.39
N VAL A 10 37.27 16.81 13.85
CA VAL A 10 37.55 16.22 12.54
C VAL A 10 37.17 14.73 12.48
N PRO A 11 37.62 13.85 13.39
CA PRO A 11 37.21 12.45 13.36
C PRO A 11 35.72 12.24 13.64
N SER A 12 35.09 13.09 14.47
CA SER A 12 33.65 13.04 14.71
C SER A 12 32.86 13.35 13.43
N VAL A 13 33.25 14.38 12.70
CA VAL A 13 32.64 14.74 11.41
C VAL A 13 32.88 13.65 10.37
N CYS A 14 34.10 13.12 10.27
CA CYS A 14 34.40 12.00 9.37
C CYS A 14 33.56 10.76 9.71
N TRP A 15 33.38 10.45 10.99
CA TRP A 15 32.55 9.32 11.44
C TRP A 15 31.07 9.54 11.11
N LEU A 16 30.54 10.75 11.31
CA LEU A 16 29.16 11.09 10.96
C LEU A 16 28.92 11.01 9.45
N LEU A 17 29.87 11.51 8.63
CA LEU A 17 29.79 11.42 7.18
C LEU A 17 29.83 9.96 6.70
N TYR A 18 30.71 9.15 7.29
CA TYR A 18 30.77 7.72 7.02
C TYR A 18 29.45 7.01 7.36
N ARG A 19 28.88 7.29 8.54
CA ARG A 19 27.60 6.70 8.96
C ARG A 19 26.43 7.18 8.07
N CYS A 20 26.44 8.45 7.66
CA CYS A 20 25.46 9.01 6.74
C CYS A 20 25.55 8.32 5.37
N TYR A 21 26.77 8.14 4.85
CA TYR A 21 27.00 7.42 3.60
C TYR A 21 26.50 5.98 3.69
N GLN A 22 26.78 5.26 4.78
CA GLN A 22 26.25 3.92 5.00
C GLN A 22 24.72 3.91 5.03
N LEU A 23 24.08 4.84 5.75
CA LEU A 23 22.63 4.96 5.81
C LEU A 23 22.00 5.21 4.43
N LEU A 24 22.62 6.04 3.60
CA LEU A 24 22.17 6.31 2.23
C LEU A 24 22.34 5.10 1.30
N GLN A 25 23.24 4.17 1.64
CA GLN A 25 23.44 2.92 0.91
C GLN A 25 22.60 1.76 1.44
N THR A 26 22.00 1.88 2.61
CA THR A 26 21.12 0.84 3.15
C THR A 26 19.91 0.68 2.23
N PRO A 27 19.63 -0.53 1.71
CA PRO A 27 18.46 -0.79 0.89
C PRO A 27 17.19 -0.43 1.66
N VAL A 28 16.23 0.19 0.96
CA VAL A 28 14.95 0.61 1.53
C VAL A 28 14.21 -0.61 2.10
N GLU A 29 14.34 -1.76 1.46
CA GLU A 29 13.70 -3.01 1.85
C GLU A 29 14.10 -3.44 3.28
N SER A 30 15.39 -3.37 3.61
CA SER A 30 15.90 -3.67 4.96
C SER A 30 15.47 -2.67 6.03
N LEU A 31 15.26 -1.39 5.65
CA LEU A 31 14.71 -0.40 6.58
C LEU A 31 13.23 -0.67 6.86
N VAL A 32 12.47 -1.13 5.85
CA VAL A 32 11.04 -1.48 5.96
C VAL A 32 10.83 -2.69 6.87
N GLU A 33 11.71 -3.70 6.78
CA GLU A 33 11.72 -4.85 7.70
C GLU A 33 12.00 -4.42 9.15
N ASP A 34 13.03 -3.59 9.39
CA ASP A 34 13.38 -3.10 10.73
C ASP A 34 12.31 -2.20 11.36
N LEU A 35 11.51 -1.51 10.53
CA LEU A 35 10.43 -0.62 10.97
C LEU A 35 9.12 -1.37 11.27
N ASN A 36 9.07 -2.69 11.07
CA ASN A 36 7.85 -3.51 11.21
C ASN A 36 6.65 -2.89 10.46
N ILE A 37 6.92 -2.35 9.27
CA ILE A 37 5.93 -1.69 8.43
C ILE A 37 5.14 -2.78 7.68
N GLU A 38 3.97 -3.13 8.20
CA GLU A 38 3.02 -4.02 7.53
C GLU A 38 2.32 -3.26 6.37
N ILE A 39 2.91 -3.33 5.18
CA ILE A 39 2.23 -2.90 3.94
C ILE A 39 1.27 -4.01 3.52
N PRO A 40 -0.02 -3.72 3.28
CA PRO A 40 -0.96 -4.73 2.83
C PRO A 40 -0.52 -5.40 1.52
N HIS A 41 -0.84 -6.68 1.35
CA HIS A 41 -0.71 -7.34 0.06
C HIS A 41 -1.70 -6.74 -0.95
N SER A 42 -1.43 -6.90 -2.25
CA SER A 42 -2.33 -6.42 -3.30
C SER A 42 -3.55 -7.34 -3.40
N PRO A 43 -4.80 -6.82 -3.35
CA PRO A 43 -5.98 -7.63 -3.60
C PRO A 43 -6.02 -8.21 -5.01
N ASN A 44 -6.59 -9.40 -5.15
CA ASN A 44 -6.90 -10.02 -6.43
C ASN A 44 -8.43 -10.04 -6.61
N ILE A 45 -8.92 -9.31 -7.61
CA ILE A 45 -10.36 -9.14 -7.85
C ILE A 45 -10.89 -10.31 -8.68
N CYS A 46 -11.98 -10.90 -8.20
CA CYS A 46 -12.73 -11.95 -8.87
C CYS A 46 -14.15 -11.47 -9.18
N ILE A 47 -14.62 -11.78 -10.39
CA ILE A 47 -16.00 -11.50 -10.81
C ILE A 47 -16.86 -12.74 -10.54
N ASP A 48 -17.86 -12.60 -9.68
CA ASP A 48 -18.78 -13.71 -9.35
C ASP A 48 -19.93 -13.81 -10.34
N SER A 49 -20.53 -12.67 -10.69
CA SER A 49 -21.64 -12.64 -11.64
C SER A 49 -21.79 -11.28 -12.30
N ILE A 50 -22.15 -11.30 -13.58
CA ILE A 50 -22.47 -10.10 -14.37
C ILE A 50 -23.95 -10.18 -14.74
N GLN A 51 -24.67 -9.09 -14.48
CA GLN A 51 -26.07 -8.89 -14.83
C GLN A 51 -26.20 -7.64 -15.71
N LYS A 52 -27.40 -7.42 -16.28
CA LYS A 52 -27.71 -6.30 -17.17
C LYS A 52 -27.26 -4.92 -16.62
N SER A 53 -27.50 -4.66 -15.34
CA SER A 53 -27.18 -3.38 -14.68
C SER A 53 -26.39 -3.53 -13.37
N SER A 54 -25.80 -4.70 -13.13
CA SER A 54 -25.00 -4.93 -11.93
C SER A 54 -23.92 -5.98 -12.09
N VAL A 55 -22.86 -5.87 -11.30
CA VAL A 55 -21.82 -6.90 -11.17
C VAL A 55 -21.64 -7.23 -9.69
N VAL A 56 -21.44 -8.51 -9.37
CA VAL A 56 -21.02 -8.96 -8.03
C VAL A 56 -19.55 -9.35 -8.13
N ILE A 57 -18.76 -8.79 -7.22
CA ILE A 57 -17.32 -9.03 -7.14
C ILE A 57 -16.93 -9.37 -5.71
N HIS A 58 -15.88 -10.17 -5.58
CA HIS A 58 -15.12 -10.31 -4.35
C HIS A 58 -13.64 -10.14 -4.66
N TRP A 59 -12.83 -10.06 -3.63
CA TRP A 59 -11.38 -10.10 -3.77
C TRP A 59 -10.74 -10.92 -2.68
N ASP A 60 -9.70 -11.62 -3.08
CA ASP A 60 -8.81 -12.35 -2.19
C ASP A 60 -7.57 -11.51 -1.89
N ILE A 61 -7.05 -11.64 -0.69
CA ILE A 61 -5.86 -10.94 -0.24
C ILE A 61 -5.18 -11.79 0.84
N GLU A 62 -3.87 -11.97 0.70
CA GLU A 62 -3.06 -12.57 1.74
C GLU A 62 -2.97 -11.59 2.92
N MET A 63 -3.39 -12.02 4.11
CA MET A 63 -3.38 -11.20 5.31
C MET A 63 -2.66 -11.88 6.45
N ASN A 64 -1.92 -11.09 7.22
CA ASN A 64 -1.46 -11.51 8.53
C ASN A 64 -2.61 -11.41 9.55
N LYS A 65 -2.64 -12.29 10.56
CA LYS A 65 -3.74 -12.33 11.56
C LYS A 65 -3.91 -11.04 12.36
N SER A 66 -2.88 -10.20 12.42
CA SER A 66 -2.85 -8.90 13.10
C SER A 66 -3.40 -7.75 12.25
N GLU A 67 -3.51 -7.93 10.93
CA GLU A 67 -3.84 -6.85 10.02
C GLU A 67 -5.33 -6.48 10.10
N ASN A 68 -5.58 -5.19 10.30
CA ASN A 68 -6.91 -4.61 10.23
C ASN A 68 -6.99 -3.75 8.97
N LEU A 69 -7.64 -4.28 7.93
CA LEU A 69 -7.74 -3.63 6.63
C LEU A 69 -9.16 -3.13 6.35
N TYR A 70 -9.25 -2.00 5.65
CA TYR A 70 -10.44 -1.57 4.93
C TYR A 70 -10.09 -1.35 3.46
N TYR A 71 -11.13 -1.27 2.63
CA TYR A 71 -10.99 -1.25 1.18
C TYR A 71 -11.65 -0.03 0.58
N VAL A 72 -10.99 0.55 -0.42
CA VAL A 72 -11.57 1.58 -1.29
C VAL A 72 -11.76 0.98 -2.67
N LEU A 73 -13.02 0.95 -3.12
CA LEU A 73 -13.39 0.53 -4.46
C LEU A 73 -13.28 1.71 -5.41
N LEU A 74 -12.54 1.53 -6.50
CA LEU A 74 -12.44 2.48 -7.60
C LEU A 74 -13.21 1.95 -8.81
N VAL A 75 -14.02 2.82 -9.41
CA VAL A 75 -14.68 2.59 -10.70
C VAL A 75 -14.24 3.69 -11.65
N ASN A 76 -13.58 3.33 -12.74
CA ASN A 76 -12.98 4.26 -13.70
C ASN A 76 -12.06 5.28 -13.01
N ASN A 77 -11.17 4.79 -12.13
CA ASN A 77 -10.23 5.58 -11.32
C ASN A 77 -10.88 6.59 -10.35
N LYS A 78 -12.18 6.45 -10.06
CA LYS A 78 -12.88 7.28 -9.07
C LYS A 78 -13.35 6.42 -7.91
N GLU A 79 -13.19 6.93 -6.70
CA GLU A 79 -13.71 6.27 -5.49
C GLU A 79 -15.23 6.13 -5.59
N ALA A 80 -15.68 4.88 -5.51
CA ALA A 80 -17.09 4.52 -5.57
C ALA A 80 -17.62 4.10 -4.19
N ALA A 81 -16.78 3.46 -3.36
CA ALA A 81 -17.17 3.01 -2.03
C ALA A 81 -15.95 2.81 -1.12
N CYS A 82 -16.21 2.85 0.20
CA CYS A 82 -15.30 2.41 1.24
C CYS A 82 -15.96 1.25 2.01
N LEU A 83 -15.26 0.13 2.18
CA LEU A 83 -15.82 -1.16 2.58
C LEU A 83 -14.91 -1.83 3.63
N THR A 84 -15.48 -2.55 4.58
CA THR A 84 -14.74 -3.40 5.53
C THR A 84 -14.79 -4.88 5.15
N LEU A 85 -15.66 -5.24 4.20
CA LEU A 85 -15.82 -6.59 3.68
C LEU A 85 -15.07 -6.73 2.35
N ASN A 86 -14.70 -7.96 2.00
CA ASN A 86 -13.96 -8.29 0.78
C ASN A 86 -14.86 -8.61 -0.43
N SER A 87 -16.13 -8.18 -0.40
CA SER A 87 -17.06 -8.37 -1.51
C SER A 87 -18.08 -7.25 -1.58
N CYS A 88 -18.58 -6.98 -2.78
CA CYS A 88 -19.66 -6.04 -3.00
C CYS A 88 -20.42 -6.28 -4.30
N LYS A 89 -21.60 -5.67 -4.40
CA LYS A 89 -22.40 -5.61 -5.62
C LYS A 89 -22.44 -4.16 -6.13
N LEU A 90 -21.91 -3.94 -7.32
CA LEU A 90 -22.03 -2.66 -8.03
C LEU A 90 -23.36 -2.67 -8.78
N ASN A 91 -24.21 -1.68 -8.51
CA ASN A 91 -25.52 -1.53 -9.14
C ASN A 91 -25.55 -0.30 -10.06
N ASN A 92 -26.64 -0.13 -10.80
CA ASN A 92 -26.89 1.02 -11.69
C ASN A 92 -25.82 1.17 -12.78
N LEU A 93 -25.30 0.04 -13.27
CA LEU A 93 -24.42 0.01 -14.43
C LEU A 93 -25.23 0.15 -15.71
N VAL A 94 -24.60 0.76 -16.71
CA VAL A 94 -25.14 0.93 -18.05
C VAL A 94 -24.68 -0.26 -18.89
N GLU A 95 -25.61 -0.89 -19.60
CA GLU A 95 -25.29 -1.97 -20.53
C GLU A 95 -24.33 -1.54 -21.62
N ASN A 96 -23.55 -2.50 -22.14
CA ASN A 96 -22.59 -2.28 -23.23
C ASN A 96 -21.58 -1.16 -22.95
N LYS A 97 -21.31 -0.87 -21.67
CA LYS A 97 -20.29 0.08 -21.23
C LYS A 97 -19.18 -0.67 -20.50
N LEU A 98 -17.94 -0.40 -20.90
CA LEU A 98 -16.75 -0.93 -20.23
C LEU A 98 -16.52 -0.18 -18.91
N TYR A 99 -16.22 -0.91 -17.84
CA TYR A 99 -15.92 -0.36 -16.53
C TYR A 99 -14.58 -0.88 -16.06
N GLN A 100 -13.66 0.02 -15.70
CA GLN A 100 -12.43 -0.36 -15.03
C GLN A 100 -12.69 -0.43 -13.52
N ILE A 101 -12.52 -1.59 -12.90
CA ILE A 101 -12.73 -1.82 -11.48
C ILE A 101 -11.39 -2.11 -10.80
N GLN A 102 -11.13 -1.42 -9.70
CA GLN A 102 -9.96 -1.63 -8.85
C GLN A 102 -10.34 -1.54 -7.38
N VAL A 103 -9.57 -2.21 -6.54
CA VAL A 103 -9.67 -2.18 -5.08
C VAL A 103 -8.31 -1.77 -4.51
N ILE A 104 -8.32 -0.86 -3.54
CA ILE A 104 -7.17 -0.49 -2.71
C ILE A 104 -7.41 -1.07 -1.31
N ALA A 105 -6.49 -1.92 -0.84
CA ALA A 105 -6.42 -2.32 0.56
C ALA A 105 -5.65 -1.27 1.36
N ILE A 106 -6.17 -0.90 2.53
CA ILE A 106 -5.58 0.11 3.40
C ILE A 106 -5.53 -0.41 4.83
N ASN A 107 -4.35 -0.36 5.44
CA ASN A 107 -4.20 -0.67 6.85
C ASN A 107 -4.82 0.45 7.71
N SER A 108 -5.75 0.08 8.59
CA SER A 108 -6.51 1.00 9.44
C SER A 108 -5.64 1.79 10.43
N ILE A 109 -4.47 1.27 10.80
CA ILE A 109 -3.57 1.90 11.79
C ILE A 109 -2.49 2.72 11.07
N THR A 110 -1.77 2.10 10.14
CA THR A 110 -0.59 2.72 9.50
C THR A 110 -0.92 3.54 8.27
N ASN A 111 -2.13 3.39 7.70
CA ASN A 111 -2.56 3.99 6.43
C ASN A 111 -1.72 3.57 5.21
N PHE A 112 -0.86 2.54 5.32
CA PHE A 112 -0.22 1.95 4.16
C PHE A 112 -1.24 1.29 3.25
N ARG A 113 -0.96 1.35 1.95
CA ARG A 113 -1.92 1.01 0.90
C ARG A 113 -1.30 0.11 -0.14
N SER A 114 -2.12 -0.79 -0.67
CA SER A 114 -1.76 -1.62 -1.81
C SER A 114 -2.95 -1.75 -2.75
N GLN A 115 -2.69 -1.65 -4.04
CA GLN A 115 -3.73 -1.57 -5.08
C GLN A 115 -3.68 -2.80 -5.97
N SER A 116 -4.87 -3.30 -6.29
CA SER A 116 -5.07 -4.40 -7.24
C SER A 116 -4.79 -3.99 -8.69
N THR A 117 -4.51 -4.99 -9.52
CA THR A 117 -4.56 -4.84 -10.98
C THR A 117 -5.99 -4.53 -11.45
N PRO A 118 -6.17 -3.65 -12.45
CA PRO A 118 -7.50 -3.35 -12.98
C PRO A 118 -8.16 -4.56 -13.64
N VAL A 119 -9.46 -4.71 -13.41
CA VAL A 119 -10.35 -5.65 -14.09
C VAL A 119 -11.36 -4.86 -14.93
N PHE A 120 -11.76 -5.42 -16.08
CA PHE A 120 -12.59 -4.77 -17.10
C PHE A 120 -13.87 -5.55 -17.44
#